data_AF-A0A936WAR0-F1
#
_entry.id   AF-A0A936WAR0-F1
#
_cell.length_a   1.000
_cell.length_b   1.000
_cell.length_c   1.000
_cell.angle_alpha   90.00
_cell.angle_beta   90.00
_cell.angle_gamma   90.00
#
_symmetry.space_group_name_H-M   'P 1'
#
loop_
_entity.id
_entity.type
_entity.pdbx_description
1 polymer ?
#
loop_
_entity_poly.entity_id
_entity_poly.type
_entity_poly.pdbx_seq_one_letter_code
_entity_poly.pdbx_strand_id
1 'polypeptide(L)'
;MNLVLVLLANLVFGTLVAWAAKRMGITTLQAGLVAGAIIGCLVYLSIDLMLMVMMNWYANHTIVIVDVLANTVWAAGMGAVAGFVLGTGKKSA
;
A
#
# COMPACT_ATOMS: atom_id res chain seq x y z
N MET A 1 -2.24 -9.49 -20.10
CA MET A 1 -2.49 -8.84 -18.81
C MET A 1 -3.97 -9.01 -18.46
N ASN A 2 -4.30 -9.65 -17.33
CA ASN A 2 -5.70 -9.88 -16.93
C ASN A 2 -6.18 -8.74 -16.02
N LEU A 3 -6.95 -7.80 -16.58
CA LEU A 3 -7.39 -6.58 -15.88
C LEU A 3 -8.28 -6.86 -14.67
N VAL A 4 -9.05 -7.96 -14.70
CA VAL A 4 -9.90 -8.35 -13.58
C VAL A 4 -9.04 -8.72 -12.37
N LEU A 5 -7.95 -9.44 -12.57
CA LEU A 5 -7.04 -9.80 -11.48
C LEU A 5 -6.32 -8.56 -10.91
N VAL A 6 -5.97 -7.59 -11.75
CA VAL A 6 -5.37 -6.31 -11.28
C VAL A 6 -6.36 -5.53 -10.42
N LEU A 7 -7.63 -5.45 -10.84
CA LEU A 7 -8.68 -4.80 -10.06
C LEU A 7 -8.88 -5.49 -8.70
N LEU A 8 -9.00 -6.82 -8.70
CA LEU A 8 -9.19 -7.60 -7.48
C LEU A 8 -8.00 -7.47 -6.52
N ALA A 9 -6.76 -7.50 -7.04
CA ALA A 9 -5.55 -7.31 -6.23
C ALA A 9 -5.56 -5.94 -5.52
N ASN A 10 -5.89 -4.86 -6.24
CA ASN A 10 -5.97 -3.52 -5.66
C ASN A 10 -7.14 -3.38 -4.67
N LEU A 11 -8.29 -4.01 -4.93
CA LEU A 11 -9.41 -4.00 -3.99
C LEU A 11 -9.06 -4.71 -2.69
N VAL A 12 -8.45 -5.90 -2.75
CA VAL A 12 -8.03 -6.64 -1.56
C VAL A 12 -7.02 -5.83 -0.75
N PHE A 13 -5.99 -5.30 -1.40
CA PHE A 13 -4.97 -4.51 -0.71
C PHE A 13 -5.52 -3.18 -0.17
N GLY A 14 -6.33 -2.46 -0.94
CA GLY A 14 -6.99 -1.24 -0.49
C GLY A 14 -7.92 -1.47 0.71
N THR A 15 -8.63 -2.61 0.73
CA THR A 15 -9.48 -2.99 1.88
C THR A 15 -8.65 -3.31 3.12
N LEU A 16 -7.50 -3.97 2.96
CA LEU A 16 -6.54 -4.20 4.04
C LEU A 16 -6.01 -2.88 4.62
N VAL A 17 -5.60 -1.94 3.76
CA VAL A 17 -5.11 -0.62 4.17
C VAL A 17 -6.22 0.16 4.89
N ALA A 18 -7.45 0.15 4.38
CA ALA A 18 -8.58 0.81 5.02
C ALA A 18 -8.93 0.20 6.39
N TRP A 19 -8.91 -1.13 6.51
CA TRP A 19 -9.11 -1.82 7.78
C TRP A 19 -8.02 -1.47 8.80
N ALA A 20 -6.76 -1.46 8.37
CA ALA A 20 -5.62 -1.09 9.22
C ALA A 20 -5.71 0.37 9.67
N ALA A 21 -6.00 1.30 8.76
CA ALA A 21 -6.19 2.72 9.06
C ALA A 21 -7.31 2.94 10.09
N LYS A 22 -8.44 2.24 9.95
CA LYS A 22 -9.55 2.27 10.91
C LYS A 22 -9.11 1.77 12.29
N ARG A 23 -8.35 0.68 12.36
CA ARG A 23 -7.83 0.12 13.63
C ARG A 23 -6.83 1.03 14.31
N MET A 24 -6.03 1.76 13.54
CA MET A 24 -5.06 2.74 14.05
C MET A 24 -5.68 4.10 14.38
N GLY A 25 -7.00 4.28 14.19
CA GLY A 25 -7.67 5.56 14.45
C GLY A 25 -7.30 6.68 13.47
N ILE A 26 -6.76 6.34 12.31
CA ILE A 26 -6.31 7.29 11.30
C ILE A 26 -7.52 7.92 10.62
N THR A 27 -7.61 9.25 10.73
CA THR A 27 -8.75 10.03 10.22
C THR A 27 -8.33 11.30 9.50
N THR A 28 -7.04 11.41 9.16
CA THR A 28 -6.51 12.53 8.39
C THR A 28 -5.78 12.00 7.17
N LEU A 29 -5.77 12.80 6.09
CA LEU A 29 -5.11 12.45 4.84
C LEU A 29 -3.60 12.21 5.05
N GLN A 30 -2.94 13.08 5.82
CA GLN A 30 -1.50 12.99 6.07
C GLN A 30 -1.12 11.75 6.89
N ALA A 31 -1.88 11.45 7.95
CA ALA A 31 -1.65 10.23 8.73
C ALA A 31 -1.93 8.97 7.90
N GLY A 32 -2.95 9.01 7.04
CA GLY A 32 -3.25 7.96 6.06
C GLY A 32 -2.11 7.73 5.07
N LEU A 33 -1.54 8.81 4.54
CA LEU A 33 -0.41 8.74 3.60
C LEU A 33 0.80 8.06 4.24
N VAL A 34 1.18 8.49 5.45
CA VAL A 34 2.34 7.93 6.17
C VAL A 34 2.10 6.45 6.51
N ALA A 35 0.92 6.11 7.04
CA ALA A 35 0.60 4.73 7.35
C ALA A 35 0.54 3.83 6.11
N GLY A 36 -0.05 4.32 5.01
CA GLY A 36 -0.07 3.63 3.72
C GLY A 36 1.33 3.39 3.16
N ALA A 37 2.23 4.37 3.27
CA ALA A 37 3.62 4.25 2.85
C ALA A 37 4.36 3.18 3.68
N ILE A 38 4.21 3.18 5.01
CA ILE A 38 4.87 2.21 5.88
C ILE A 38 4.35 0.79 5.61
N ILE A 39 3.03 0.60 5.57
CA ILE A 39 2.41 -0.70 5.31
C ILE A 39 2.80 -1.19 3.91
N GLY A 40 2.70 -0.33 2.90
CA GLY A 40 3.09 -0.63 1.53
C GLY A 40 4.54 -1.05 1.43
N CYS A 41 5.46 -0.23 1.92
CA CYS A 41 6.89 -0.53 1.89
C CYS A 41 7.20 -1.90 2.49
N LEU A 42 6.68 -2.21 3.68
CA LEU A 42 6.93 -3.49 4.34
C LEU A 42 6.35 -4.68 3.56
N VAL A 43 5.10 -4.55 3.06
CA VAL A 43 4.44 -5.61 2.30
C VAL A 43 5.15 -5.86 0.97
N TYR A 44 5.37 -4.82 0.16
CA TYR A 44 6.01 -4.97 -1.15
C TYR A 44 7.47 -5.40 -1.03
N LEU A 45 8.22 -4.87 -0.05
CA LEU A 45 9.58 -5.35 0.21
C LEU A 45 9.60 -6.85 0.54
N SER A 46 8.67 -7.34 1.36
CA SER A 46 8.60 -8.77 1.68
C SER A 46 8.30 -9.64 0.46
N ILE A 47 7.40 -9.17 -0.43
CA ILE A 47 7.02 -9.88 -1.66
C ILE A 47 8.21 -9.88 -2.62
N ASP A 48 8.84 -8.73 -2.85
CA ASP A 48 9.93 -8.60 -3.80
C ASP A 48 11.18 -9.37 -3.36
N LEU A 49 11.48 -9.40 -2.05
CA LEU A 49 12.56 -10.24 -1.52
C LEU A 49 12.25 -11.73 -1.69
N MET A 50 10.99 -12.15 -1.50
CA MET A 50 10.58 -13.53 -1.76
C MET A 50 10.73 -13.87 -3.25
N LEU A 51 10.30 -12.98 -4.14
CA LEU A 51 10.46 -13.14 -5.58
C LEU A 51 11.93 -13.12 -6.00
N MET A 52 12.79 -12.36 -5.31
CA MET A 52 14.23 -12.35 -5.52
C MET A 52 14.89 -13.70 -5.24
N VAL A 53 14.42 -14.42 -4.23
CA VAL A 53 14.92 -15.77 -3.91
C VAL A 53 14.32 -16.82 -4.85
N MET A 54 13.05 -16.68 -5.24
CA MET A 54 12.30 -17.70 -5.98
C MET A 54 12.39 -17.56 -7.51
N MET A 55 12.71 -16.37 -8.03
CA MET A 55 12.72 -16.06 -9.46
C MET A 55 14.05 -15.42 -9.87
N ASN A 56 14.69 -16.01 -10.89
CA ASN A 56 15.94 -15.48 -11.47
C ASN A 56 15.80 -14.05 -12.06
N TRP A 57 14.58 -13.54 -12.25
CA TRP A 57 14.32 -12.21 -12.80
C TRP A 57 14.70 -11.06 -11.87
N TYR A 58 14.76 -11.30 -10.56
CA TYR A 58 15.14 -10.28 -9.57
C TYR A 58 16.60 -10.41 -9.12
N ALA A 59 17.47 -11.03 -9.93
CA ALA A 59 18.91 -11.13 -9.65
C ALA A 59 19.62 -9.76 -9.55
N ASN A 60 18.98 -8.68 -10.01
CA ASN A 60 19.48 -7.32 -9.91
C ASN A 60 18.77 -6.55 -8.79
N HIS A 61 19.52 -6.22 -7.72
CA HIS A 61 19.05 -5.44 -6.57
C HIS A 61 18.41 -4.10 -6.96
N THR A 62 18.82 -3.49 -8.07
CA THR A 62 18.26 -2.22 -8.53
C THR A 62 16.78 -2.33 -8.90
N ILE A 63 16.35 -3.46 -9.48
CA ILE A 63 14.96 -3.67 -9.87
C ILE A 63 14.07 -3.77 -8.64
N VAL A 64 14.51 -4.51 -7.61
CA VAL A 64 13.81 -4.60 -6.32
C VAL A 64 13.63 -3.22 -5.69
N ILE A 65 14.70 -2.42 -5.63
CA ILE A 65 14.64 -1.09 -5.00
C ILE A 65 13.63 -0.17 -5.70
N VAL A 66 13.66 -0.14 -7.04
CA VAL A 66 12.75 0.72 -7.82
C VAL A 66 11.30 0.24 -7.66
N ASP A 67 11.06 -1.06 -7.67
CA ASP A 67 9.71 -1.63 -7.55
C ASP A 67 9.11 -1.36 -6.17
N VAL A 68 9.88 -1.58 -5.09
CA VAL A 68 9.45 -1.26 -3.72
C VAL A 68 9.10 0.22 -3.58
N LEU A 69 9.92 1.12 -4.13
CA LEU A 69 9.66 2.56 -4.06
C LEU A 69 8.39 2.96 -4.82
N ALA A 70 8.20 2.45 -6.03
CA ALA A 70 7.01 2.73 -6.83
C ALA A 70 5.74 2.23 -6.13
N ASN A 71 5.77 0.99 -5.63
CA ASN A 71 4.65 0.40 -4.92
C ASN A 71 4.39 1.06 -3.57
N THR A 72 5.42 1.57 -2.90
CA THR A 72 5.29 2.36 -1.66
C THR A 72 4.53 3.65 -1.92
N VAL A 73 4.84 4.37 -3.01
CA VAL A 73 4.11 5.59 -3.39
C VAL A 73 2.64 5.28 -3.72
N TRP A 74 2.40 4.18 -4.43
CA TRP A 74 1.04 3.72 -4.73
C TRP A 74 0.24 3.41 -3.45
N ALA A 75 0.85 2.67 -2.52
CA ALA A 75 0.25 2.35 -1.21
C ALA A 75 0.02 3.59 -0.34
N ALA A 76 0.93 4.55 -0.38
CA ALA A 76 0.77 5.84 0.30
C ALA A 76 -0.47 6.58 -0.21
N GLY A 77 -0.71 6.58 -1.53
CA GLY A 77 -1.93 7.12 -2.13
C GLY A 77 -3.20 6.43 -1.63
N MET A 78 -3.22 5.09 -1.62
CA MET A 78 -4.34 4.32 -1.08
C MET A 78 -4.59 4.61 0.41
N GLY A 79 -3.52 4.72 1.20
CA GLY A 79 -3.61 5.09 2.62
C GLY A 79 -4.13 6.51 2.83
N ALA A 80 -3.70 7.47 2.00
CA ALA A 80 -4.18 8.85 2.06
C ALA A 80 -5.69 8.92 1.78
N VAL A 81 -6.17 8.20 0.77
CA VAL A 81 -7.60 8.08 0.45
C VAL A 81 -8.35 7.42 1.61
N ALA A 82 -7.84 6.33 2.18
CA ALA A 82 -8.45 5.67 3.33
C ALA A 82 -8.56 6.60 4.54
N GLY A 83 -7.48 7.31 4.88
CA GLY A 83 -7.47 8.26 6.00
C GLY A 83 -8.42 9.45 5.79
N PHE A 84 -8.49 9.96 4.55
CA PHE A 84 -9.46 11.00 4.18
C PHE A 84 -10.90 10.50 4.34
N VAL A 85 -11.25 9.37 3.71
CA VAL A 85 -12.63 8.83 3.74
C VAL A 85 -13.05 8.50 5.17
N LEU A 86 -12.20 7.86 5.97
CA LEU A 86 -12.50 7.58 7.38
C LEU A 86 -12.62 8.88 8.22
N GLY A 87 -11.92 9.94 7.83
CA GLY A 87 -12.00 11.26 8.44
C GLY A 87 -13.28 12.04 8.11
N THR A 88 -13.83 11.88 6.91
CA THR A 88 -15.04 12.62 6.48
C THR A 88 -16.28 12.37 7.35
N GLY A 89 -16.33 11.24 8.08
CA GLY A 89 -17.40 10.95 9.04
C GLY A 89 -17.31 11.69 10.37
N LYS A 90 -16.16 12.29 10.68
CA LYS A 90 -15.97 13.14 11.86
C LYS A 90 -16.15 14.60 11.43
N LYS A 91 -17.39 15.11 11.49
CA LYS A 91 -17.63 16.56 11.43
C LYS A 91 -16.72 17.23 12.47
N SER A 92 -15.94 18.23 12.05
CA SER A 92 -15.28 19.16 12.97
C SER A 92 -16.32 19.64 13.99
N ALA A 93 -16.12 19.23 15.25
CA ALA A 93 -16.80 19.80 16.39
C ALA A 93 -16.17 21.15 16.73
#